data_AF-A0A960E4U2-F1
#
_entry.id   AF-A0A960E4U2-F1
#
_cell.length_a   1.000
_cell.length_b   1.000
_cell.length_c   1.000
_cell.angle_alpha   90.00
_cell.angle_beta   90.00
_cell.angle_gamma   90.00
#
_symmetry.space_group_name_H-M   'P 1'
#
loop_
_entity.id
_entity.type
_entity.pdbx_description
1 polymer ?
#
loop_
_entity_poly.entity_id
_entity_poly.type
_entity_poly.pdbx_seq_one_letter_code
_entity_poly.pdbx_strand_id
1 'polypeptide(L)'
;MKMEHPLTIGLTGTVAGLRVAEGDAVAQGDELLRVVGAPPDAAAPAGDGTDLGGDAGSPADRPDLAELERWRARLADDARPEAAAKRHGRGQRTARENVADLCDPGSFDEYGGFAFAAQTSRRDREDLQAATPADGLITGIGTVNAELVGAERARCAVAAYDYTVLAGTQGQRNHAKKDRLFELAARLRVPVVLFAEGGGGRPGDTDVPVI
;
A
#
# COMPACT_ATOMS: atom_id res chain seq x y z
N MET A 1 49.08 -10.13 -34.86
CA MET A 1 48.59 -9.80 -36.21
C MET A 1 48.55 -8.29 -36.36
N LYS A 2 48.78 -7.73 -37.57
CA LYS A 2 48.85 -6.27 -37.81
C LYS A 2 47.51 -5.63 -38.23
N MET A 3 46.39 -6.36 -38.12
CA MET A 3 45.07 -5.90 -38.59
C MET A 3 44.03 -5.94 -37.47
N GLU A 4 43.15 -4.94 -37.47
CA GLU A 4 42.02 -4.78 -36.55
C GLU A 4 40.72 -5.32 -37.19
N HIS A 5 39.81 -5.86 -36.37
CA HIS A 5 38.52 -6.40 -36.81
C HIS A 5 37.39 -5.69 -36.07
N PRO A 6 36.63 -4.80 -36.72
CA PRO A 6 35.51 -4.12 -36.08
C PRO A 6 34.34 -5.09 -35.89
N LEU A 7 33.77 -5.10 -34.68
CA LEU A 7 32.52 -5.80 -34.37
C LEU A 7 31.36 -4.82 -34.50
N THR A 8 30.38 -5.15 -35.34
CA THR A 8 29.18 -4.35 -35.53
C THR A 8 27.98 -5.10 -34.99
N ILE A 9 27.09 -4.38 -34.31
CA ILE A 9 25.86 -4.94 -33.76
C ILE A 9 24.71 -4.45 -34.64
N GLY A 10 23.95 -5.38 -35.21
CA GLY A 10 22.79 -5.07 -36.05
C GLY A 10 21.52 -4.76 -35.26
N LEU A 11 21.63 -4.15 -34.07
CA LEU A 11 20.52 -3.80 -33.19
C LEU A 11 20.64 -2.33 -32.78
N THR A 12 19.50 -1.67 -32.58
CA THR A 12 19.45 -0.36 -31.94
C THR A 12 19.16 -0.55 -30.46
N GLY A 13 19.99 0.01 -29.58
CA GLY A 13 19.81 -0.18 -28.14
C GLY A 13 20.90 0.45 -27.28
N THR A 14 20.83 0.18 -25.98
CA THR A 14 21.74 0.70 -24.97
C THR A 14 22.69 -0.40 -24.50
N VAL A 15 23.98 -0.07 -24.34
CA VAL A 15 24.95 -0.98 -23.73
C VAL A 15 24.62 -1.12 -22.24
N ALA A 16 24.14 -2.30 -21.85
CA ALA A 16 23.78 -2.63 -20.46
C ALA A 16 24.99 -3.11 -19.64
N GLY A 17 26.10 -3.45 -20.29
CA GLY A 17 27.36 -3.75 -19.60
C GLY A 17 28.51 -4.02 -20.57
N LEU A 18 29.71 -3.57 -20.20
CA LEU A 18 30.96 -3.88 -20.87
C LEU A 18 31.77 -4.83 -19.99
N ARG A 19 32.27 -5.93 -20.55
CA ARG A 19 32.95 -7.00 -19.81
C ARG A 19 34.46 -7.06 -20.04
N VAL A 20 34.95 -6.21 -20.94
CA VAL A 20 36.35 -6.15 -21.35
C VAL A 20 36.84 -4.71 -21.30
N ALA A 21 38.12 -4.52 -20.99
CA ALA A 21 38.82 -3.25 -21.03
C ALA A 21 39.78 -3.20 -22.23
N GLU A 22 40.24 -1.99 -22.55
CA GLU A 22 41.29 -1.82 -23.56
C GLU A 22 42.57 -2.57 -23.13
N GLY A 23 43.09 -3.42 -24.02
CA GLY A 23 44.29 -4.22 -23.77
C GLY A 23 44.01 -5.65 -23.30
N ASP A 24 42.76 -6.00 -22.98
CA ASP A 24 42.41 -7.38 -22.62
C ASP A 24 42.56 -8.33 -23.81
N ALA A 25 43.11 -9.52 -23.55
CA ALA A 25 43.14 -10.60 -24.53
C ALA A 25 41.79 -11.33 -24.53
N VAL A 26 41.11 -11.34 -25.67
CA VAL A 26 39.79 -11.95 -25.86
C VAL A 26 39.85 -13.06 -26.90
N ALA A 27 39.06 -14.11 -26.70
CA ALA A 27 38.94 -15.26 -27.60
C ALA A 27 37.53 -15.34 -28.22
N GLN A 28 37.41 -16.14 -29.27
CA GLN A 28 36.12 -16.42 -29.88
C GLN A 28 35.19 -17.10 -28.86
N GLY A 29 34.04 -16.49 -28.62
CA GLY A 29 33.05 -16.96 -27.66
C GLY A 29 32.98 -16.16 -26.36
N ASP A 30 33.94 -15.26 -26.11
CA ASP A 30 33.91 -14.38 -24.95
C ASP A 30 32.81 -13.33 -25.07
N GLU A 31 32.06 -13.11 -23.99
CA GLU A 31 31.07 -12.03 -23.90
C GLU A 31 31.82 -10.70 -23.73
N LEU A 32 31.86 -9.87 -24.77
CA LEU A 32 32.54 -8.58 -24.73
C LEU A 32 31.64 -7.49 -24.14
N LEU A 33 30.37 -7.50 -24.50
CA LEU A 33 29.39 -6.52 -24.07
C LEU A 33 27.99 -7.12 -24.11
N ARG A 34 27.09 -6.54 -23.32
CA ARG A 34 25.65 -6.84 -23.32
C ARG A 34 24.90 -5.61 -23.78
N VAL A 35 24.04 -5.77 -24.78
CA VAL A 35 23.13 -4.71 -25.26
C VAL A 35 21.70 -5.09 -24.92
N VAL A 36 20.91 -4.11 -24.50
CA VAL A 36 19.45 -4.20 -24.46
C VAL A 36 18.94 -3.34 -25.61
N GLY A 37 18.25 -3.96 -26.57
CA GLY A 37 17.84 -3.27 -27.79
C GLY A 37 16.87 -4.11 -28.61
N ALA A 38 16.35 -3.49 -29.66
CA ALA A 38 15.42 -4.11 -30.60
C ALA A 38 16.03 -4.14 -32.02
N PRO A 39 15.50 -5.00 -32.93
CA PRO A 39 15.89 -4.97 -34.35
C PRO A 39 15.70 -3.56 -34.94
N PRO A 40 16.51 -3.16 -35.92
CA PRO A 40 16.52 -1.78 -36.45
C PRO A 40 15.19 -1.32 -37.05
N ASP A 41 14.30 -2.24 -37.44
CA ASP A 41 12.95 -1.94 -37.95
C ASP A 41 11.87 -1.85 -36.85
N ALA A 42 12.23 -2.13 -35.60
CA ALA A 42 11.37 -1.82 -34.45
C ALA A 42 11.65 -0.38 -34.04
N ALA A 43 10.64 0.48 -34.14
CA ALA A 43 10.74 1.90 -33.78
C ALA A 43 11.50 2.09 -32.47
N ALA A 44 12.64 2.77 -32.53
CA ALA A 44 13.45 3.05 -31.35
C ALA A 44 12.65 3.89 -30.36
N PRO A 45 12.53 3.50 -29.07
CA PRO A 45 12.16 4.47 -28.06
C PRO A 45 13.32 5.47 -27.94
N ALA A 46 13.07 6.71 -28.34
CA ALA A 46 13.93 7.82 -28.00
C ALA A 46 13.82 8.02 -26.48
N GLY A 47 14.86 7.63 -25.75
CA GLY A 47 14.93 7.74 -24.29
C GLY A 47 16.35 8.06 -23.87
N ASP A 48 16.59 9.34 -23.66
CA ASP A 48 17.77 9.96 -23.09
C ASP A 48 17.99 9.40 -21.67
N GLY A 49 19.24 9.40 -21.21
CA GLY A 49 19.67 8.68 -20.02
C GLY A 49 18.86 8.92 -18.74
N THR A 50 18.89 7.89 -17.88
CA THR A 50 18.35 7.83 -16.51
C THR A 50 16.82 7.79 -16.38
N ASP A 51 16.21 6.72 -16.88
CA ASP A 51 14.95 6.25 -16.30
C ASP A 51 15.11 4.82 -15.79
N LEU A 52 15.12 4.68 -14.45
CA LEU A 52 14.95 3.38 -13.77
C LEU A 52 13.44 3.04 -13.62
N GLY A 53 12.56 3.82 -14.22
CA GLY A 53 11.17 3.49 -14.47
C GLY A 53 11.07 2.45 -15.57
N GLY A 54 11.25 1.18 -15.20
CA GLY A 54 10.79 0.09 -16.05
C GLY A 54 9.34 0.35 -16.43
N ASP A 55 9.06 0.28 -17.73
CA ASP A 55 7.74 0.28 -18.38
C ASP A 55 6.60 0.01 -17.41
N ALA A 56 6.16 1.07 -16.73
CA ALA A 56 4.94 1.05 -15.96
C ALA A 56 3.85 1.16 -17.02
N GLY A 57 3.51 0.01 -17.60
CA GLY A 57 2.42 -0.11 -18.56
C GLY A 57 1.22 0.71 -18.08
N SER A 58 0.48 1.27 -19.04
CA SER A 58 -0.69 2.09 -18.77
C SER A 58 -1.61 1.40 -17.76
N PRO A 59 -2.43 2.10 -16.95
CA PRO A 59 -3.42 1.46 -16.09
C PRO A 59 -4.30 0.41 -16.80
N ALA A 60 -4.45 0.54 -18.13
CA ALA A 60 -5.09 -0.46 -19.00
C ALA A 60 -4.36 -1.82 -19.04
N ASP A 61 -3.04 -1.83 -18.84
CA ASP A 61 -2.16 -2.99 -18.89
C ASP A 61 -2.04 -3.69 -17.51
N ARG A 62 -2.64 -3.12 -16.45
CA ARG A 62 -2.60 -3.62 -15.06
C ARG A 62 -4.00 -3.75 -14.45
N PRO A 63 -4.81 -4.74 -14.89
CA PRO A 63 -6.15 -4.97 -14.35
C PRO A 63 -6.16 -5.30 -12.85
N ASP A 64 -5.07 -5.88 -12.34
CA ASP A 64 -4.83 -6.17 -10.93
C ASP A 64 -4.66 -4.90 -10.08
N LEU A 65 -3.91 -3.91 -10.58
CA LEU A 65 -3.75 -2.61 -9.93
C LEU A 65 -5.08 -1.85 -9.91
N ALA A 66 -5.79 -1.84 -11.04
CA ALA A 66 -7.11 -1.22 -11.13
C ALA A 66 -8.11 -1.87 -10.15
N GLU A 67 -8.02 -3.18 -9.92
CA GLU A 67 -8.81 -3.86 -8.90
C GLU A 67 -8.45 -3.40 -7.49
N LEU A 68 -7.16 -3.35 -7.16
CA LEU A 68 -6.69 -2.86 -5.86
C LEU A 68 -7.15 -1.43 -5.58
N GLU A 69 -7.07 -0.55 -6.57
CA GLU A 69 -7.50 0.85 -6.45
C GLU A 69 -9.02 0.95 -6.21
N ARG A 70 -9.83 0.14 -6.89
CA ARG A 70 -11.26 0.03 -6.61
C ARG A 70 -11.51 -0.40 -5.16
N TRP A 71 -10.76 -1.38 -4.65
CA TRP A 71 -10.88 -1.80 -3.26
C TRP A 71 -10.46 -0.70 -2.28
N ARG A 72 -9.40 0.06 -2.57
CA ARG A 72 -8.97 1.20 -1.73
C ARG A 72 -10.02 2.30 -1.69
N ALA A 73 -10.61 2.64 -2.84
CA ALA A 73 -11.64 3.67 -2.92
C ALA A 73 -12.86 3.34 -2.05
N ARG A 74 -13.25 2.06 -1.95
CA ARG A 74 -14.37 1.60 -1.10
C ARG A 74 -14.15 1.84 0.40
N LEU A 75 -12.91 2.05 0.83
CA LEU A 75 -12.59 2.31 2.24
C LEU A 75 -12.91 3.75 2.63
N ALA A 76 -12.83 4.70 1.69
CA ALA A 76 -13.01 6.13 1.95
C ALA A 76 -14.45 6.49 2.36
N ASP A 77 -14.60 7.62 3.07
CA ASP A 77 -15.92 8.10 3.49
C ASP A 77 -16.83 8.44 2.29
N ASP A 78 -16.24 8.86 1.16
CA ASP A 78 -16.96 9.13 -0.10
C ASP A 78 -17.68 7.89 -0.65
N ALA A 79 -17.17 6.69 -0.35
CA ALA A 79 -17.82 5.44 -0.70
C ALA A 79 -18.94 5.04 0.28
N ARG A 80 -19.13 5.82 1.37
CA ARG A 80 -20.06 5.55 2.47
C ARG A 80 -20.86 6.80 2.88
N PRO A 81 -21.49 7.52 1.94
CA PRO A 81 -22.07 8.83 2.18
C PRO A 81 -23.17 8.83 3.25
N GLU A 82 -23.97 7.75 3.35
CA GLU A 82 -25.01 7.63 4.37
C GLU A 82 -24.43 7.53 5.79
N ALA A 83 -23.33 6.79 5.96
CA ALA A 83 -22.66 6.63 7.25
C ALA A 83 -22.01 7.94 7.70
N ALA A 84 -21.35 8.64 6.77
CA ALA A 84 -20.77 9.96 7.00
C ALA A 84 -21.86 10.99 7.36
N ALA A 85 -22.93 11.08 6.57
CA ALA A 85 -24.05 11.99 6.82
C ALA A 85 -24.71 11.77 8.20
N LYS A 86 -24.84 10.52 8.65
CA LYS A 86 -25.38 10.20 9.98
C LYS A 86 -24.48 10.71 11.12
N ARG A 87 -23.16 10.69 10.94
CA ARG A 87 -22.20 11.26 11.90
C ARG A 87 -22.26 12.78 11.89
N HIS A 88 -22.18 13.37 10.71
CA HIS A 88 -22.22 14.83 10.53
C HIS A 88 -23.53 15.45 11.02
N GLY A 89 -24.67 14.78 10.81
CA GLY A 89 -25.97 15.20 11.35
C GLY A 89 -26.05 15.23 12.88
N ARG A 90 -25.09 14.63 13.58
CA ARG A 90 -24.93 14.68 15.04
C ARG A 90 -23.79 15.61 15.49
N GLY A 91 -23.17 16.35 14.57
CA GLY A 91 -21.99 17.17 14.83
C GLY A 91 -20.74 16.34 15.15
N GLN A 92 -20.70 15.06 14.72
CA GLN A 92 -19.59 14.16 14.95
C GLN A 92 -18.77 13.97 13.67
N ARG A 93 -17.46 13.80 13.82
CA ARG A 93 -16.57 13.36 12.74
C ARG A 93 -16.68 11.84 12.52
N THR A 94 -16.34 11.37 11.33
CA THR A 94 -16.09 9.95 11.05
C THR A 94 -14.76 9.50 11.69
N ALA A 95 -14.52 8.20 11.71
CA ALA A 95 -13.22 7.68 12.16
C ALA A 95 -12.07 8.09 11.22
N ARG A 96 -12.31 8.16 9.90
CA ARG A 96 -11.30 8.61 8.93
C ARG A 96 -10.99 10.08 9.04
N GLU A 97 -12.00 10.92 9.27
CA GLU A 97 -11.81 12.35 9.54
C GLU A 97 -10.98 12.58 10.82
N ASN A 98 -11.20 11.80 11.88
CA ASN A 98 -10.38 11.89 13.09
C ASN A 98 -8.92 11.50 12.84
N VAL A 99 -8.66 10.46 12.04
CA VAL A 99 -7.29 10.06 11.67
C VAL A 99 -6.64 11.10 10.77
N ALA A 100 -7.37 11.64 9.79
CA ALA A 100 -6.86 12.65 8.86
C ALA A 100 -6.57 14.00 9.55
N ASP A 101 -7.36 14.37 10.56
CA ASP A 101 -7.13 15.58 11.37
C ASP A 101 -5.96 15.42 12.35
N LEU A 102 -5.72 14.20 12.85
CA LEU A 102 -4.64 13.90 13.77
C LEU A 102 -3.28 13.79 13.08
N CYS A 103 -3.23 13.07 11.95
CA CYS A 103 -1.99 12.75 11.25
C CYS A 103 -1.58 13.87 10.29
N ASP A 104 -0.28 14.12 10.17
CA ASP A 104 0.26 15.04 9.17
C ASP A 104 -0.12 14.53 7.75
N PRO A 105 -0.45 15.42 6.79
CA PRO A 105 -0.93 15.02 5.47
C PRO A 105 -0.01 14.03 4.75
N GLY A 106 -0.58 12.93 4.26
CA GLY A 106 0.15 11.89 3.52
C GLY A 106 1.07 11.01 4.37
N SER A 107 1.08 11.16 5.70
CA SER A 107 1.96 10.38 6.58
C SER A 107 1.39 9.03 7.02
N PHE A 108 0.07 8.83 6.93
CA PHE A 108 -0.61 7.69 7.53
C PHE A 108 -0.53 6.42 6.68
N ASP A 109 0.25 5.45 7.14
CA ASP A 109 0.32 4.11 6.60
C ASP A 109 -0.73 3.22 7.28
N GLU A 110 -1.82 2.91 6.57
CA GLU A 110 -2.92 2.09 7.08
C GLU A 110 -2.58 0.58 7.05
N TYR A 111 -2.81 -0.10 8.17
CA TYR A 111 -2.64 -1.55 8.33
C TYR A 111 -4.01 -2.22 8.34
N GLY A 112 -4.18 -3.25 7.50
CA GLY A 112 -5.38 -4.09 7.50
C GLY A 112 -6.66 -3.38 7.03
N GLY A 113 -6.57 -2.37 6.16
CA GLY A 113 -7.73 -1.65 5.64
C GLY A 113 -8.77 -2.56 4.97
N PHE A 114 -8.35 -3.64 4.31
CA PHE A 114 -9.25 -4.61 3.66
C PHE A 114 -9.82 -5.69 4.58
N ALA A 115 -9.58 -5.61 5.89
CA ALA A 115 -10.24 -6.50 6.83
C ALA A 115 -11.75 -6.27 6.82
N PHE A 116 -12.50 -7.34 7.08
CA PHE A 116 -13.95 -7.33 7.24
C PHE A 116 -14.36 -8.27 8.38
N ALA A 117 -15.60 -8.19 8.86
CA ALA A 117 -16.05 -8.97 10.01
C ALA A 117 -15.94 -10.50 9.78
N ALA A 118 -15.64 -11.23 10.85
CA ALA A 118 -15.46 -12.69 10.85
C ALA A 118 -16.81 -13.43 10.86
N GLN A 119 -17.60 -13.25 9.80
CA GLN A 119 -19.00 -13.70 9.70
C GLN A 119 -19.29 -14.43 8.37
N THR A 120 -18.26 -14.97 7.72
CA THR A 120 -18.37 -15.61 6.40
C THR A 120 -19.25 -16.86 6.39
N SER A 121 -19.44 -17.51 7.54
CA SER A 121 -20.36 -18.65 7.65
C SER A 121 -21.84 -18.27 7.53
N ARG A 122 -22.19 -16.98 7.63
CA ARG A 122 -23.60 -16.52 7.64
C ARG A 122 -23.90 -15.36 6.70
N ARG A 123 -22.90 -14.75 6.07
CA ARG A 123 -23.03 -13.62 5.16
C ARG A 123 -22.12 -13.79 3.96
N ASP A 124 -22.56 -13.26 2.83
CA ASP A 124 -21.75 -13.21 1.63
C ASP A 124 -20.49 -12.34 1.86
N ARG A 125 -19.40 -12.72 1.21
CA ARG A 125 -18.10 -12.05 1.38
C ARG A 125 -18.13 -10.62 0.85
N GLU A 126 -18.74 -10.38 -0.30
CA GLU A 126 -18.79 -9.04 -0.90
C GLU A 126 -19.65 -8.11 -0.04
N ASP A 127 -20.79 -8.60 0.44
CA ASP A 127 -21.62 -7.90 1.42
C ASP A 127 -20.82 -7.55 2.68
N LEU A 128 -20.04 -8.48 3.22
CA LEU A 128 -19.19 -8.20 4.38
C LEU A 128 -18.13 -7.15 4.09
N GLN A 129 -17.47 -7.21 2.95
CA GLN A 129 -16.45 -6.23 2.58
C GLN A 129 -17.03 -4.82 2.42
N ALA A 130 -18.26 -4.71 1.91
CA ALA A 130 -18.96 -3.43 1.79
C ALA A 130 -19.51 -2.93 3.14
N ALA A 131 -20.13 -3.80 3.93
CA ALA A 131 -20.83 -3.43 5.16
C ALA A 131 -19.92 -3.32 6.39
N THR A 132 -18.75 -3.95 6.37
CA THR A 132 -17.82 -4.00 7.51
C THR A 132 -16.38 -3.62 7.14
N PRO A 133 -16.16 -2.48 6.44
CA PRO A 133 -14.83 -2.08 6.00
C PRO A 133 -13.87 -1.91 7.19
N ALA A 134 -12.61 -2.29 6.99
CA ALA A 134 -11.57 -2.31 8.01
C ALA A 134 -11.92 -3.10 9.29
N ASP A 135 -12.97 -3.93 9.25
CA ASP A 135 -13.63 -4.55 10.41
C ASP A 135 -14.02 -3.54 11.52
N GLY A 136 -14.32 -2.29 11.13
CA GLY A 136 -14.72 -1.22 12.05
C GLY A 136 -13.59 -0.67 12.92
N LEU A 137 -12.33 -0.91 12.57
CA LEU A 137 -11.17 -0.31 13.23
C LEU A 137 -10.13 0.10 12.20
N ILE A 138 -9.85 1.39 12.10
CA ILE A 138 -8.74 1.91 11.32
C ILE A 138 -7.49 1.83 12.20
N THR A 139 -6.42 1.21 11.70
CA THR A 139 -5.15 1.08 12.42
C THR A 139 -4.02 1.49 11.51
N GLY A 140 -3.03 2.21 12.02
CA GLY A 140 -1.84 2.51 11.25
C GLY A 140 -0.81 3.31 12.00
N ILE A 141 0.26 3.68 11.31
CA ILE A 141 1.31 4.55 11.83
C ILE A 141 1.35 5.78 10.93
N GLY A 142 1.27 6.96 11.54
CA GLY A 142 1.48 8.24 10.86
C GLY A 142 2.50 9.09 11.61
N THR A 143 2.57 10.37 11.25
CA THR A 143 3.27 11.38 12.05
C THR A 143 2.27 12.38 12.60
N VAL A 144 2.56 12.95 13.78
CA VAL A 144 1.75 14.00 14.41
C VAL A 144 2.67 15.14 14.79
N ASN A 145 2.42 16.33 14.26
CA ASN A 145 3.21 17.54 14.50
C ASN A 145 4.68 17.39 14.04
N ALA A 146 4.93 16.74 12.90
CA ALA A 146 6.28 16.54 12.38
C ALA A 146 7.07 17.85 12.20
N GLU A 147 6.40 18.96 11.85
CA GLU A 147 7.02 20.28 11.74
C GLU A 147 7.57 20.79 13.08
N LEU A 148 6.98 20.39 14.23
CA LEU A 148 7.36 20.87 15.55
C LEU A 148 8.46 20.02 16.21
N VAL A 149 8.43 18.70 16.00
CA VAL A 149 9.31 17.76 16.74
C VAL A 149 10.26 16.97 15.86
N GLY A 150 10.14 17.09 14.54
CA GLY A 150 10.86 16.30 13.54
C GLY A 150 10.15 14.98 13.22
N ALA A 151 10.24 14.56 11.94
CA ALA A 151 9.50 13.39 11.42
C ALA A 151 9.76 12.08 12.21
N GLU A 152 10.98 11.86 12.70
CA GLU A 152 11.34 10.66 13.45
C GLU A 152 10.62 10.61 14.81
N ARG A 153 10.60 11.73 15.54
CA ARG A 153 9.97 11.84 16.87
C ARG A 153 8.45 12.00 16.79
N ALA A 154 7.93 12.41 15.63
CA ALA A 154 6.51 12.61 15.39
C ALA A 154 5.75 11.31 15.11
N ARG A 155 6.46 10.20 14.86
CA ARG A 155 5.82 8.90 14.56
C ARG A 155 4.85 8.50 15.66
N CYS A 156 3.63 8.17 15.29
CA CYS A 156 2.56 7.80 16.20
C CYS A 156 1.74 6.65 15.63
N ALA A 157 1.48 5.64 16.46
CA ALA A 157 0.51 4.61 16.14
C ALA A 157 -0.91 5.12 16.44
N VAL A 158 -1.82 4.98 15.49
CA VAL A 158 -3.21 5.45 15.61
C VAL A 158 -4.16 4.29 15.41
N ALA A 159 -5.10 4.14 16.34
CA ALA A 159 -6.22 3.23 16.26
C ALA A 159 -7.53 4.02 16.41
N ALA A 160 -8.46 3.86 15.48
CA ALA A 160 -9.74 4.55 15.53
C ALA A 160 -10.89 3.60 15.23
N TYR A 161 -11.72 3.31 16.25
CA TYR A 161 -12.94 2.54 16.05
C TYR A 161 -13.95 3.35 15.26
N ASP A 162 -14.58 2.71 14.26
CA ASP A 162 -15.64 3.30 13.46
C ASP A 162 -17.00 2.86 14.00
N TYR A 163 -17.66 3.75 14.74
CA TYR A 163 -18.97 3.50 15.31
C TYR A 163 -20.04 3.17 14.26
N THR A 164 -19.86 3.60 13.01
CA THR A 164 -20.80 3.31 11.92
C THR A 164 -20.73 1.85 11.47
N VAL A 165 -19.65 1.14 11.80
CA VAL A 165 -19.47 -0.29 11.51
C VAL A 165 -19.73 -1.09 12.77
N LEU A 166 -20.88 -1.78 12.82
CA LEU A 166 -21.25 -2.67 13.92
C LEU A 166 -21.10 -2.02 15.31
N ALA A 167 -21.48 -0.73 15.42
CA ALA A 167 -21.41 0.07 16.65
C ALA A 167 -19.99 0.16 17.26
N GLY A 168 -18.94 0.11 16.43
CA GLY A 168 -17.55 0.16 16.89
C GLY A 168 -17.17 -1.02 17.80
N THR A 169 -17.87 -2.15 17.68
CA THR A 169 -17.62 -3.33 18.52
C THR A 169 -16.33 -4.04 18.16
N GLN A 170 -15.73 -4.68 19.17
CA GLN A 170 -14.49 -5.43 19.09
C GLN A 170 -14.77 -6.85 18.56
N GLY A 171 -14.45 -7.08 17.30
CA GLY A 171 -14.55 -8.36 16.62
C GLY A 171 -13.19 -9.04 16.47
N GLN A 172 -13.18 -10.26 15.95
CA GLN A 172 -11.98 -11.09 15.87
C GLN A 172 -10.88 -10.44 15.01
N ARG A 173 -11.23 -9.90 13.84
CA ARG A 173 -10.23 -9.36 12.91
C ARG A 173 -9.74 -7.99 13.36
N ASN A 174 -10.62 -7.13 13.89
CA ASN A 174 -10.19 -5.86 14.46
C ASN A 174 -9.38 -6.03 15.77
N HIS A 175 -9.60 -7.11 16.53
CA HIS A 175 -8.73 -7.45 17.65
C HIS A 175 -7.33 -7.80 17.16
N ALA A 176 -7.21 -8.67 16.16
CA ALA A 176 -5.92 -9.02 15.56
C ALA A 176 -5.19 -7.80 14.98
N LYS A 177 -5.92 -6.85 14.35
CA LYS A 177 -5.35 -5.58 13.88
C LYS A 177 -4.79 -4.73 15.02
N LYS A 178 -5.57 -4.56 16.09
CA LYS A 178 -5.17 -3.82 17.28
C LYS A 178 -3.93 -4.43 17.93
N ASP A 179 -3.90 -5.76 18.10
CA ASP A 179 -2.77 -6.48 18.70
C ASP A 179 -1.50 -6.28 17.86
N ARG A 180 -1.62 -6.40 16.53
CA ARG A 180 -0.51 -6.14 15.61
C ARG A 180 0.00 -4.69 15.70
N LEU A 181 -0.89 -3.71 15.78
CA LEU A 181 -0.50 -2.31 15.91
C LEU A 181 0.21 -2.06 17.24
N PHE A 182 -0.27 -2.61 18.35
CA PHE A 182 0.33 -2.42 19.66
C PHE A 182 1.69 -3.10 19.79
N GLU A 183 1.85 -4.29 19.19
CA GLU A 183 3.15 -4.94 19.06
C GLU A 183 4.16 -4.04 18.30
N LEU A 184 3.73 -3.46 17.17
CA LEU A 184 4.55 -2.53 16.40
C LEU A 184 4.87 -1.26 17.20
N ALA A 185 3.89 -0.69 17.89
CA ALA A 185 4.07 0.50 18.71
C ALA A 185 5.10 0.26 19.81
N ALA A 186 5.03 -0.89 20.49
CA ALA A 186 6.00 -1.30 21.50
C ALA A 186 7.41 -1.50 20.92
N ARG A 187 7.51 -2.21 19.78
CA ARG A 187 8.80 -2.46 19.11
C ARG A 187 9.48 -1.18 18.64
N LEU A 188 8.70 -0.27 18.07
CA LEU A 188 9.19 1.00 17.53
C LEU A 188 9.30 2.10 18.59
N ARG A 189 8.77 1.85 19.80
CA ARG A 189 8.69 2.81 20.92
C ARG A 189 7.98 4.12 20.53
N VAL A 190 6.90 4.00 19.78
CA VAL A 190 6.08 5.15 19.37
C VAL A 190 4.85 5.29 20.28
N PRO A 191 4.37 6.52 20.54
CA PRO A 191 3.11 6.74 21.25
C PRO A 191 1.93 6.14 20.50
N VAL A 192 0.87 5.81 21.25
CA VAL A 192 -0.39 5.31 20.71
C VAL A 192 -1.50 6.32 21.00
N VAL A 193 -2.26 6.71 19.97
CA VAL A 193 -3.54 7.42 20.10
C VAL A 193 -4.67 6.46 19.74
N LEU A 194 -5.63 6.32 20.65
CA LEU A 194 -6.79 5.44 20.48
C LEU A 194 -8.10 6.23 20.57
N PHE A 195 -8.85 6.28 19.47
CA PHE A 195 -10.25 6.71 19.49
C PHE A 195 -11.12 5.50 19.83
N ALA A 196 -11.53 5.42 21.10
CA ALA A 196 -12.13 4.24 21.71
C ALA A 196 -13.68 4.17 21.62
N GLU A 197 -14.30 4.89 20.68
CA GLU A 197 -15.77 4.89 20.55
C GLU A 197 -16.29 3.52 20.09
N GLY A 198 -16.99 2.80 20.97
CA GLY A 198 -17.49 1.47 20.63
C GLY A 198 -18.30 0.79 21.73
N GLY A 199 -19.09 -0.23 21.35
CA GLY A 199 -20.00 -0.96 22.22
C GLY A 199 -19.42 -2.18 22.97
N GLY A 200 -18.10 -2.36 22.99
CA GLY A 200 -17.45 -3.53 23.62
C GLY A 200 -17.35 -4.75 22.69
N GLY A 201 -17.35 -5.96 23.25
CA GLY A 201 -17.17 -7.21 22.50
C GLY A 201 -18.30 -7.50 21.51
N ARG A 202 -17.95 -8.09 20.36
CA ARG A 202 -18.91 -8.40 19.29
C ARG A 202 -19.45 -9.83 19.41
N PRO A 203 -20.78 -10.04 19.58
CA PRO A 203 -21.36 -11.37 19.75
C PRO A 203 -21.56 -12.16 18.45
N GLY A 204 -21.44 -11.52 17.29
CA GLY A 204 -21.87 -12.07 15.99
C GLY A 204 -20.77 -12.61 15.08
N ASP A 205 -19.53 -12.73 15.56
CA ASP A 205 -18.42 -13.27 14.77
C ASP A 205 -18.43 -14.81 14.86
N THR A 206 -18.79 -15.47 13.77
CA THR A 206 -19.11 -16.90 13.68
C THR A 206 -18.03 -17.73 12.99
N ASP A 207 -16.99 -17.10 12.43
CA ASP A 207 -15.87 -17.82 11.79
C ASP A 207 -14.88 -18.40 12.81
N VAL A 208 -14.92 -17.94 14.06
CA VAL A 208 -14.04 -18.38 15.14
C VAL A 208 -14.92 -18.81 16.33
N PRO A 209 -14.68 -19.98 16.93
CA PRO A 209 -15.41 -20.38 18.13
C PRO A 209 -15.11 -19.39 19.26
N VAL A 210 -16.16 -18.85 19.87
CA VAL A 210 -16.04 -18.09 21.11
C VAL A 210 -15.74 -19.09 22.22
N ILE A 211 -14.55 -19.01 22.82
CA ILE A 211 -14.15 -19.80 23.99
C ILE A 211 -14.81 -19.20 25.24
#